data_AF-A0A4P7AJB5-F1
#
_entry.id   AF-A0A4P7AJB5-F1
#
_cell.length_a   1.000
_cell.length_b   1.000
_cell.length_c   1.000
_cell.angle_alpha   90.00
_cell.angle_beta   90.00
_cell.angle_gamma   90.00
#
_symmetry.space_group_name_H-M   'P 1'
#
loop_
_entity.id
_entity.type
_entity.pdbx_description
1 polymer ?
#
loop_
_entity_poly.entity_id
_entity_poly.type
_entity_poly.pdbx_seq_one_letter_code
_entity_poly.pdbx_strand_id
1 'polypeptide(L)'
;MKKISNFIVKLKPYKRLYKIFWLSFSLLSLFLFQIIMLIFSIIVAHTESGFTYYFFGFTGMFAKSVSEPNSAHGFIFAAGVSLIPMIILIPILYFTFARWFIEEWLSDKFINVPKDKYLKWSKFFHYCILAAVFIIIPGLMSYMGGGGILPHQTFYAVPGTFSENYAQHVAGIFAFLYYGVGCFYTIIVVFWAIGMGIKWLYIQFIKWWNKVMAGMQEKKEQRRAEKISKMGEKKVKNK
;
A
#
# COMPACT_ATOMS: atom_id res chain seq x y z
N MET A 1 -5.74 -25.29 -27.75
CA MET A 1 -5.64 -23.85 -28.12
C MET A 1 -6.99 -23.14 -28.25
N LYS A 2 -7.97 -23.61 -29.03
CA LYS A 2 -9.29 -22.95 -29.20
C LYS A 2 -10.02 -22.63 -27.88
N LYS A 3 -9.96 -23.52 -26.89
CA LYS A 3 -10.59 -23.31 -25.56
C LYS A 3 -9.99 -22.12 -24.79
N ILE A 4 -8.68 -21.96 -24.82
CA ILE A 4 -7.96 -20.86 -24.12
C ILE A 4 -8.25 -19.54 -24.83
N SER A 5 -8.19 -19.51 -26.16
CA SER A 5 -8.54 -18.31 -26.95
C SER A 5 -9.98 -17.86 -26.67
N ASN A 6 -10.94 -18.78 -26.70
CA ASN A 6 -12.33 -18.48 -26.37
C ASN A 6 -12.51 -17.98 -24.92
N PHE A 7 -11.75 -18.52 -23.96
CA PHE A 7 -11.75 -18.06 -22.58
C PHE A 7 -11.23 -16.61 -22.46
N ILE A 8 -10.10 -16.29 -23.09
CA ILE A 8 -9.51 -14.93 -23.07
C ILE A 8 -10.46 -13.92 -23.72
N VAL A 9 -11.08 -14.27 -24.85
CA VAL A 9 -12.07 -13.42 -25.53
C VAL A 9 -13.28 -13.14 -24.64
N LYS A 10 -13.76 -14.15 -23.92
CA LYS A 10 -14.87 -14.00 -22.95
C LYS A 10 -14.47 -13.20 -21.70
N LEU A 11 -13.20 -13.18 -21.34
CA LEU A 11 -12.69 -12.43 -20.19
C LEU A 11 -12.48 -10.93 -20.50
N LYS A 12 -12.18 -10.59 -21.75
CA LYS A 12 -11.86 -9.22 -22.22
C LYS A 12 -12.90 -8.14 -21.84
N PRO A 13 -14.23 -8.38 -21.85
CA PRO A 13 -15.23 -7.41 -21.41
C PRO A 13 -15.10 -7.04 -19.92
N TYR A 14 -14.64 -7.98 -19.08
CA TYR A 14 -14.47 -7.79 -17.64
C TYR A 14 -13.09 -7.19 -17.35
N LYS A 15 -12.93 -5.88 -17.58
CA LYS A 15 -11.63 -5.17 -17.51
C LYS A 15 -10.80 -5.48 -16.26
N ARG A 16 -11.43 -5.63 -15.08
CA ARG A 16 -10.73 -5.94 -13.82
C ARG A 16 -10.28 -7.38 -13.71
N LEU A 17 -11.18 -8.34 -13.96
CA LEU A 17 -10.83 -9.76 -14.00
C LEU A 17 -9.77 -10.05 -15.06
N TYR A 18 -9.87 -9.41 -16.22
CA TYR A 18 -8.86 -9.45 -17.26
C TYR A 18 -7.50 -8.96 -16.75
N LYS A 19 -7.46 -7.82 -16.05
CA LYS A 19 -6.24 -7.29 -15.45
C LYS A 19 -5.68 -8.23 -14.37
N ILE A 20 -6.52 -8.76 -13.47
CA ILE A 20 -6.11 -9.72 -12.43
C ILE A 20 -5.50 -10.96 -13.08
N PHE A 21 -6.18 -11.54 -14.07
CA PHE A 21 -5.71 -12.71 -14.80
C PHE A 21 -4.32 -12.50 -15.40
N TRP A 22 -4.11 -11.41 -16.14
CA TRP A 22 -2.81 -11.13 -16.75
C TRP A 22 -1.72 -10.83 -15.72
N LEU A 23 -2.02 -10.09 -14.67
CA LEU A 23 -1.06 -9.83 -13.59
C LEU A 23 -0.67 -11.13 -12.88
N SER A 24 -1.63 -12.00 -12.57
CA SER A 24 -1.38 -13.32 -11.98
C SER A 24 -0.60 -14.24 -12.93
N PHE A 25 -0.93 -14.24 -14.22
CA PHE A 25 -0.22 -15.02 -15.23
C PHE A 25 1.23 -14.55 -15.39
N SER A 26 1.47 -13.24 -15.43
CA SER A 26 2.82 -12.68 -15.47
C SER A 26 3.59 -13.00 -14.20
N LEU A 27 2.96 -12.93 -13.02
CA LEU A 27 3.59 -13.29 -11.75
C LEU A 27 4.02 -14.77 -11.74
N LEU A 28 3.13 -15.67 -12.17
CA LEU A 28 3.43 -17.10 -12.28
C LEU A 28 4.57 -17.35 -13.28
N SER A 29 4.54 -16.67 -14.43
CA SER A 29 5.58 -16.81 -15.46
C SER A 29 6.95 -16.32 -14.97
N LEU A 30 6.99 -15.19 -14.26
CA LEU A 30 8.22 -14.68 -13.65
C LEU A 30 8.75 -15.63 -12.57
N PHE A 31 7.87 -16.17 -11.73
CA PHE A 31 8.26 -17.14 -10.71
C PHE A 31 8.81 -18.43 -11.33
N LEU A 32 8.15 -18.97 -12.35
CA LEU A 32 8.64 -20.14 -13.08
C LEU A 32 9.97 -19.87 -13.75
N PHE A 33 10.11 -18.73 -14.43
CA PHE A 33 11.38 -18.31 -15.03
C PHE A 33 12.49 -18.26 -13.98
N GLN A 34 12.23 -17.66 -12.83
CA GLN A 34 13.19 -17.58 -11.73
C GLN A 34 13.65 -18.97 -11.27
N ILE A 35 12.71 -19.87 -10.99
CA ILE A 35 13.03 -21.23 -10.55
C ILE A 35 13.84 -21.97 -11.60
N ILE A 36 13.49 -21.84 -12.88
CA ILE A 36 14.24 -22.46 -13.98
C ILE A 36 15.67 -21.93 -14.04
N MET A 37 15.87 -20.61 -13.92
CA MET A 37 17.22 -20.02 -13.91
C MET A 37 18.04 -20.54 -12.72
N LEU A 38 17.45 -20.64 -11.52
CA LEU A 38 18.12 -21.20 -10.34
C LEU A 38 18.43 -22.70 -10.48
N ILE A 39 17.63 -23.46 -11.22
CA ILE A 39 17.95 -24.86 -11.55
C ILE A 39 19.12 -24.90 -12.52
N PHE A 40 19.12 -24.07 -13.57
CA PHE A 40 20.22 -24.03 -14.53
C PHE A 40 21.55 -23.58 -13.92
N SER A 41 21.53 -22.74 -12.88
CA SER A 41 22.77 -22.41 -12.16
C SER A 41 23.40 -23.62 -11.46
N ILE A 42 22.63 -24.64 -11.09
CA ILE A 42 23.15 -25.88 -10.48
C ILE A 42 23.84 -26.77 -11.54
N ILE A 43 23.36 -26.73 -12.79
CA ILE A 43 23.86 -27.60 -13.86
C ILE A 43 25.27 -27.21 -14.31
N VAL A 44 25.65 -25.95 -14.11
CA VAL A 44 26.96 -25.43 -14.49
C VAL A 44 27.90 -25.38 -13.28
N ALA A 45 29.21 -25.30 -13.51
CA ALA A 45 30.19 -25.11 -12.45
C ALA A 45 29.84 -23.91 -11.58
N HIS A 46 29.73 -24.16 -10.28
CA HIS A 46 29.40 -23.19 -9.24
C HIS A 46 30.14 -23.52 -7.95
N THR A 47 30.37 -22.53 -7.10
CA THR A 47 30.92 -22.70 -5.76
C THR A 47 29.82 -22.94 -4.73
N GLU A 48 28.73 -22.19 -4.82
CA GLU A 48 27.53 -22.29 -4.01
C GLU A 48 26.30 -22.45 -4.91
N SER A 49 25.25 -23.09 -4.41
CA SER A 49 24.01 -23.22 -5.18
C SER A 49 23.41 -21.84 -5.47
N GLY A 50 22.86 -21.63 -6.67
CA GLY A 50 22.08 -20.43 -6.97
C GLY A 50 20.92 -20.22 -5.98
N PHE A 51 20.37 -21.30 -5.43
CA PHE A 51 19.36 -21.22 -4.36
C PHE A 51 19.91 -20.63 -3.07
N THR A 52 21.18 -20.92 -2.72
CA THR A 52 21.86 -20.29 -1.58
C THR A 52 21.83 -18.77 -1.75
N TYR A 53 22.30 -18.26 -2.88
CA TYR A 53 22.27 -16.83 -3.18
C TYR A 53 20.87 -16.24 -3.22
N TYR A 54 19.89 -16.99 -3.72
CA TYR A 54 18.48 -16.59 -3.70
C TYR A 54 17.94 -16.41 -2.28
N PHE A 55 18.28 -17.30 -1.34
CA PHE A 55 17.88 -17.18 0.06
C PHE A 55 18.53 -15.97 0.75
N PHE A 56 19.75 -15.60 0.34
CA PHE A 56 20.41 -14.37 0.78
C PHE A 56 19.87 -13.10 0.08
N GLY A 57 18.83 -13.23 -0.76
CA GLY A 57 18.13 -12.11 -1.40
C GLY A 57 19.00 -11.32 -2.36
N PHE A 58 18.71 -10.02 -2.51
CA PHE A 58 19.42 -9.14 -3.45
C PHE A 58 20.94 -9.11 -3.23
N THR A 59 21.40 -9.12 -1.97
CA THR A 59 22.84 -9.08 -1.66
C THR A 59 23.52 -10.39 -2.06
N GLY A 60 22.87 -11.53 -1.84
CA GLY A 60 23.31 -12.82 -2.36
C GLY A 60 23.38 -12.84 -3.88
N MET A 61 22.30 -12.44 -4.54
CA MET A 61 22.13 -12.56 -5.99
C MET A 61 22.96 -11.58 -6.82
N PHE A 62 23.24 -10.37 -6.31
CA PHE A 62 23.94 -9.32 -7.08
C PHE A 62 25.34 -8.98 -6.57
N ALA A 63 25.66 -9.24 -5.30
CA ALA A 63 26.98 -8.93 -4.74
C ALA A 63 27.80 -10.19 -4.50
N LYS A 64 27.29 -11.15 -3.71
CA LYS A 64 28.05 -12.36 -3.36
C LYS A 64 28.24 -13.29 -4.56
N SER A 65 27.28 -13.34 -5.48
CA SER A 65 27.35 -14.19 -6.69
C SER A 65 28.41 -13.75 -7.70
N VAL A 66 29.07 -12.59 -7.52
CA VAL A 66 30.12 -12.11 -8.44
C VAL A 66 31.37 -12.97 -8.39
N SER A 67 31.59 -13.69 -7.27
CA SER A 67 32.68 -14.66 -7.17
C SER A 67 32.42 -15.96 -7.93
N GLU A 68 31.20 -16.18 -8.42
CA GLU A 68 30.85 -17.36 -9.21
C GLU A 68 31.42 -17.27 -10.64
N PRO A 69 31.69 -18.40 -11.31
CA PRO A 69 31.99 -18.42 -12.72
C PRO A 69 30.91 -17.70 -13.54
N ASN A 70 31.31 -16.98 -14.60
CA ASN A 70 30.41 -16.16 -15.44
C ASN A 70 29.14 -16.90 -15.89
N SER A 71 29.26 -18.21 -16.13
CA SER A 71 28.15 -19.06 -16.54
C SER A 71 27.11 -19.28 -15.44
N ALA A 72 27.51 -19.51 -14.18
CA ALA A 72 26.59 -19.60 -13.05
C ALA A 72 26.06 -18.21 -12.65
N HIS A 73 26.93 -17.19 -12.65
CA HIS A 73 26.57 -15.82 -12.34
C HIS A 73 25.44 -15.30 -13.25
N GLY A 74 25.49 -15.59 -14.56
CA GLY A 74 24.46 -15.18 -15.52
C GLY A 74 23.06 -15.71 -15.17
N PHE A 75 22.96 -16.97 -14.75
CA PHE A 75 21.69 -17.57 -14.33
C PHE A 75 21.19 -17.00 -12.99
N ILE A 76 22.08 -16.80 -12.02
CA ILE A 76 21.74 -16.21 -10.72
C ILE A 76 21.27 -14.76 -10.89
N PHE A 77 21.95 -13.99 -11.74
CA PHE A 77 21.57 -12.63 -12.10
C PHE A 77 20.21 -12.58 -12.78
N ALA A 78 19.96 -13.45 -13.76
CA ALA A 78 18.66 -13.54 -14.43
C ALA A 78 17.52 -13.84 -13.45
N ALA A 79 17.75 -14.75 -12.49
CA ALA A 79 16.82 -15.02 -11.41
C ALA A 79 16.59 -13.76 -10.53
N GLY A 80 17.65 -13.04 -10.18
CA GLY A 80 17.56 -11.79 -9.41
C GLY A 80 16.79 -10.67 -10.12
N VAL A 81 17.01 -10.48 -11.41
CA VAL A 81 16.30 -9.46 -12.21
C VAL A 81 14.80 -9.75 -12.27
N SER A 82 14.41 -11.03 -12.33
CA SER A 82 12.99 -11.43 -12.31
C SER A 82 12.29 -11.15 -10.97
N LEU A 83 13.04 -11.03 -9.87
CA LEU A 83 12.50 -10.73 -8.54
C LEU A 83 11.91 -9.32 -8.46
N ILE A 84 12.58 -8.34 -9.09
CA ILE A 84 12.21 -6.91 -9.05
C ILE A 84 10.77 -6.67 -9.52
N PRO A 85 10.36 -7.10 -10.73
CA PRO A 85 9.00 -6.90 -11.20
C PRO A 85 7.98 -7.67 -10.35
N MET A 86 8.32 -8.83 -9.78
CA MET A 86 7.40 -9.56 -8.89
C MET A 86 7.09 -8.77 -7.61
N ILE A 87 8.10 -8.16 -6.97
CA ILE A 87 7.92 -7.31 -5.79
C ILE A 87 6.95 -6.16 -6.08
N ILE A 88 6.99 -5.60 -7.30
CA ILE A 88 6.09 -4.52 -7.72
C ILE A 88 4.69 -5.05 -8.07
N LEU A 89 4.61 -6.21 -8.73
CA LEU A 89 3.35 -6.79 -9.19
C LEU A 89 2.46 -7.26 -8.02
N ILE A 90 3.05 -7.82 -6.96
CA ILE A 90 2.31 -8.35 -5.80
C ILE A 90 1.37 -7.30 -5.17
N PRO A 91 1.83 -6.09 -4.77
CA PRO A 91 0.93 -5.09 -4.19
C PRO A 91 -0.11 -4.59 -5.20
N ILE A 92 0.26 -4.41 -6.48
CA ILE A 92 -0.70 -4.02 -7.53
C ILE A 92 -1.80 -5.05 -7.69
N LEU A 93 -1.43 -6.33 -7.71
CA LEU A 93 -2.36 -7.45 -7.82
C LEU A 93 -3.28 -7.50 -6.59
N TYR A 94 -2.73 -7.37 -5.38
CA TYR A 94 -3.50 -7.31 -4.14
C TYR A 94 -4.58 -6.23 -4.17
N PHE A 95 -4.22 -4.98 -4.48
CA PHE A 95 -5.19 -3.89 -4.52
C PHE A 95 -6.20 -4.02 -5.66
N THR A 96 -5.78 -4.56 -6.81
CA THR A 96 -6.69 -4.81 -7.94
C THR A 96 -7.71 -5.89 -7.57
N PHE A 97 -7.25 -6.96 -6.91
CA PHE A 97 -8.10 -8.06 -6.45
C PHE A 97 -9.06 -7.62 -5.34
N ALA A 98 -8.56 -6.93 -4.31
CA ALA A 98 -9.40 -6.39 -3.23
C ALA A 98 -10.50 -5.47 -3.78
N ARG A 99 -10.15 -4.61 -4.74
CA ARG A 99 -11.12 -3.74 -5.40
C ARG A 99 -12.17 -4.52 -6.18
N TRP A 100 -11.76 -5.52 -6.96
CA TRP A 100 -12.69 -6.40 -7.68
C TRP A 100 -13.63 -7.12 -6.71
N PHE A 101 -13.10 -7.71 -5.64
CA PHE A 101 -13.89 -8.43 -4.65
C PHE A 101 -14.95 -7.53 -3.99
N ILE A 102 -14.58 -6.31 -3.64
CA ILE A 102 -15.50 -5.33 -3.07
C ILE A 102 -16.58 -4.92 -4.05
N GLU A 103 -16.19 -4.56 -5.28
CA GLU A 103 -17.11 -3.95 -6.24
C GLU A 103 -18.02 -4.97 -6.93
N GLU A 104 -17.54 -6.19 -7.19
CA GLU A 104 -18.28 -7.19 -7.97
C GLU A 104 -18.86 -8.31 -7.10
N TRP A 105 -18.25 -8.67 -5.96
CA TRP A 105 -18.77 -9.78 -5.14
C TRP A 105 -19.53 -9.32 -3.89
N LEU A 106 -19.04 -8.26 -3.22
CA LEU A 106 -19.71 -7.73 -2.03
C LEU A 106 -20.78 -6.71 -2.36
N SER A 107 -20.69 -5.98 -3.47
CA SER A 107 -21.62 -4.87 -3.72
C SER A 107 -23.07 -5.30 -3.94
N ASP A 108 -23.29 -6.52 -4.47
CA ASP A 108 -24.62 -7.11 -4.61
C ASP A 108 -25.27 -7.42 -3.26
N LYS A 109 -24.49 -7.60 -2.20
CA LYS A 109 -24.98 -7.81 -0.82
C LYS A 109 -25.27 -6.50 -0.07
N PHE A 110 -24.77 -5.36 -0.56
CA PHE A 110 -24.81 -4.07 0.14
C PHE A 110 -25.31 -2.93 -0.77
N ILE A 111 -26.42 -3.16 -1.48
CA ILE A 111 -26.99 -2.31 -2.53
C ILE A 111 -27.14 -0.82 -2.12
N ASN A 112 -27.38 -0.53 -0.84
CA ASN A 112 -27.65 0.83 -0.35
C ASN A 112 -26.41 1.60 0.17
N VAL A 113 -25.19 1.05 0.09
CA VAL A 113 -24.00 1.72 0.62
C VAL A 113 -23.32 2.56 -0.47
N PRO A 114 -23.06 3.87 -0.24
CA PRO A 114 -22.37 4.71 -1.21
C PRO A 114 -20.94 4.20 -1.47
N LYS A 115 -20.75 3.59 -2.65
CA LYS A 115 -19.54 2.84 -3.06
C LYS A 115 -18.26 3.65 -2.95
N ASP A 116 -18.28 4.95 -3.29
CA ASP A 116 -17.07 5.79 -3.24
C ASP A 116 -16.56 6.03 -1.82
N LYS A 117 -17.47 6.25 -0.87
CA LYS A 117 -17.11 6.38 0.54
C LYS A 117 -16.57 5.06 1.07
N TYR A 118 -17.23 3.95 0.74
CA TYR A 118 -16.80 2.61 1.15
C TYR A 118 -15.41 2.25 0.61
N LEU A 119 -15.16 2.47 -0.69
CA LEU A 119 -13.85 2.20 -1.31
C LEU A 119 -12.73 3.05 -0.70
N LYS A 120 -13.02 4.30 -0.35
CA LYS A 120 -12.06 5.16 0.34
C LYS A 120 -11.70 4.59 1.72
N TRP A 121 -12.68 4.21 2.52
CA TRP A 121 -12.46 3.64 3.85
C TRP A 121 -11.82 2.26 3.78
N SER A 122 -12.23 1.43 2.83
CA SER A 122 -11.61 0.13 2.61
C SER A 122 -10.13 0.25 2.30
N LYS A 123 -9.72 1.18 1.43
CA LYS A 123 -8.29 1.43 1.16
C LYS A 123 -7.53 1.83 2.42
N PHE A 124 -8.10 2.72 3.24
CA PHE A 124 -7.51 3.10 4.51
C PHE A 124 -7.31 1.89 5.43
N PHE A 125 -8.34 1.07 5.62
CA PHE A 125 -8.23 -0.15 6.43
C PHE A 125 -7.24 -1.17 5.87
N HIS A 126 -7.16 -1.33 4.55
CA HIS A 126 -6.17 -2.22 3.94
C HIS A 126 -4.74 -1.73 4.21
N TYR A 127 -4.48 -0.42 4.14
CA TYR A 127 -3.19 0.13 4.54
C TYR A 127 -2.90 -0.03 6.03
N CYS A 128 -3.91 0.10 6.90
CA CYS A 128 -3.74 -0.18 8.33
C CYS A 128 -3.39 -1.65 8.59
N ILE A 129 -4.08 -2.58 7.92
CA ILE A 129 -3.81 -4.02 8.03
C ILE A 129 -2.41 -4.34 7.52
N LEU A 130 -2.02 -3.81 6.35
CA LEU A 130 -0.67 -3.99 5.81
C LEU A 130 0.39 -3.42 6.76
N ALA A 131 0.19 -2.20 7.27
CA ALA A 131 1.09 -1.60 8.26
C ALA A 131 1.23 -2.50 9.50
N ALA A 132 0.12 -2.96 10.07
CA ALA A 132 0.12 -3.82 11.26
C ALA A 132 0.80 -5.17 10.98
N VAL A 133 0.48 -5.84 9.87
CA VAL A 133 1.06 -7.13 9.48
C VAL A 133 2.56 -7.01 9.30
N PHE A 134 3.03 -5.98 8.58
CA PHE A 134 4.45 -5.75 8.30
C PHE A 134 5.21 -5.10 9.46
N ILE A 135 4.53 -4.68 10.53
CA ILE A 135 5.18 -4.31 11.80
C ILE A 135 5.23 -5.52 12.74
N ILE A 136 4.11 -6.19 12.94
CA ILE A 136 3.99 -7.24 13.96
C ILE A 136 4.78 -8.48 13.54
N ILE A 137 4.56 -9.01 12.33
CA ILE A 137 5.22 -10.26 11.91
C ILE A 137 6.73 -10.04 11.81
N PRO A 138 7.24 -9.03 11.08
CA PRO A 138 8.68 -8.84 10.98
C PRO A 138 9.31 -8.40 12.32
N GLY A 139 8.59 -7.64 13.14
CA GLY A 139 9.04 -7.29 14.50
C GLY A 139 9.20 -8.52 15.39
N LEU A 140 8.25 -9.47 15.34
CA LEU A 140 8.35 -10.75 16.04
C LEU A 140 9.51 -11.60 15.51
N MET A 141 9.67 -11.69 14.19
CA MET A 141 10.77 -12.46 13.60
C MET A 141 12.14 -11.85 13.93
N SER A 142 12.22 -10.55 14.17
CA SER A 142 13.47 -9.88 14.54
C SER A 142 14.04 -10.31 15.91
N TYR A 143 13.22 -10.87 16.81
CA TYR A 143 13.70 -11.42 18.09
C TYR A 143 14.76 -12.51 17.91
N MET A 144 14.73 -13.25 16.80
CA MET A 144 15.73 -14.27 16.48
C MET A 144 17.15 -13.71 16.29
N GLY A 145 17.27 -12.40 16.01
CA GLY A 145 18.53 -11.68 15.85
C GLY A 145 18.81 -10.69 16.98
N GLY A 146 18.14 -10.82 18.13
CA GLY A 146 18.27 -9.87 19.25
C GLY A 146 17.46 -8.58 19.08
N GLY A 147 16.53 -8.54 18.12
CA GLY A 147 15.61 -7.43 17.90
C GLY A 147 14.35 -7.49 18.78
N GLY A 148 13.30 -6.79 18.36
CA GLY A 148 11.99 -6.82 19.01
C GLY A 148 10.91 -6.10 18.20
N ILE A 149 9.71 -5.97 18.76
CA ILE A 149 8.57 -5.31 18.08
C ILE A 149 8.72 -3.79 18.08
N LEU A 150 9.33 -3.20 19.10
CA LEU A 150 9.46 -1.75 19.18
C LEU A 150 10.53 -1.29 18.17
N PRO A 151 10.33 -0.17 17.46
CA PRO A 151 11.26 0.27 16.42
C PRO A 151 12.72 0.32 16.89
N HIS A 152 13.02 0.90 18.05
CA HIS A 152 14.40 0.96 18.53
C HIS A 152 15.01 -0.44 18.80
N GLN A 153 14.18 -1.42 19.16
CA GLN A 153 14.60 -2.81 19.37
C GLN A 153 14.80 -3.54 18.04
N THR A 154 13.85 -3.39 17.10
CA THR A 154 13.95 -3.98 15.76
C THR A 154 15.24 -3.56 15.06
N PHE A 155 15.71 -2.35 15.30
CA PHE A 155 16.96 -1.83 14.74
C PHE A 155 18.18 -2.71 15.06
N TYR A 156 18.23 -3.31 16.25
CA TYR A 156 19.36 -4.15 16.66
C TYR A 156 19.52 -5.41 15.80
N ALA A 157 18.44 -5.88 15.15
CA ALA A 157 18.49 -7.01 14.25
C ALA A 157 18.95 -6.63 12.82
N VAL A 158 18.93 -5.34 12.45
CA VAL A 158 19.28 -4.87 11.08
C VAL A 158 20.69 -5.29 10.64
N PRO A 159 21.75 -5.16 11.47
CA PRO A 159 23.09 -5.65 11.11
C PRO A 159 23.12 -7.15 10.78
N GLY A 160 22.20 -7.93 11.36
CA GLY A 160 22.03 -9.36 11.09
C GLY A 160 21.82 -9.68 9.61
N THR A 161 21.33 -8.74 8.81
CA THR A 161 21.11 -8.90 7.35
C THR A 161 22.38 -9.25 6.59
N PHE A 162 23.56 -8.96 7.12
CA PHE A 162 24.83 -9.33 6.50
C PHE A 162 25.53 -10.48 7.21
N SER A 163 24.91 -11.06 8.25
CA SER A 163 25.43 -12.20 8.98
C SER A 163 25.43 -13.46 8.12
N GLU A 164 26.43 -14.31 8.34
CA GLU A 164 26.49 -15.66 7.78
C GLU A 164 25.62 -16.65 8.56
N ASN A 165 25.24 -16.31 9.80
CA ASN A 165 24.30 -17.11 10.57
C ASN A 165 22.88 -16.94 10.00
N TYR A 166 22.28 -18.05 9.56
CA TYR A 166 20.95 -18.05 8.94
C TYR A 166 19.86 -17.39 9.80
N ALA A 167 19.81 -17.66 11.10
CA ALA A 167 18.79 -17.09 11.99
C ALA A 167 18.95 -15.57 12.13
N GLN A 168 20.18 -15.08 12.26
CA GLN A 168 20.47 -13.63 12.30
C GLN A 168 20.21 -12.96 10.95
N HIS A 169 20.53 -13.64 9.85
CA HIS A 169 20.26 -13.18 8.49
C HIS A 169 18.77 -12.97 8.25
N VAL A 170 17.97 -14.01 8.57
CA VAL A 170 16.51 -13.95 8.48
C VAL A 170 15.95 -12.84 9.37
N ALA A 171 16.40 -12.74 10.62
CA ALA A 171 15.98 -11.67 11.53
C ALA A 171 16.27 -10.26 10.97
N GLY A 172 17.43 -10.07 10.35
CA GLY A 172 17.80 -8.82 9.70
C GLY A 172 16.95 -8.49 8.47
N ILE A 173 16.65 -9.46 7.61
CA ILE A 173 15.72 -9.28 6.49
C ILE A 173 14.34 -8.84 7.02
N PHE A 174 13.84 -9.49 8.06
CA PHE A 174 12.58 -9.10 8.69
C PHE A 174 12.66 -7.70 9.32
N ALA A 175 13.78 -7.32 9.93
CA ALA A 175 13.98 -5.94 10.37
C ALA A 175 13.92 -4.94 9.19
N PHE A 176 14.50 -5.26 8.03
CA PHE A 176 14.34 -4.45 6.83
C PHE A 176 12.89 -4.37 6.34
N LEU A 177 12.13 -5.47 6.37
CA LEU A 177 10.71 -5.46 6.02
C LEU A 177 9.88 -4.61 6.99
N TYR A 178 10.22 -4.65 8.28
CA TYR A 178 9.61 -3.83 9.32
C TYR A 178 9.70 -2.34 8.95
N TYR A 179 10.90 -1.85 8.64
CA TYR A 179 11.09 -0.44 8.31
C TYR A 179 10.68 -0.08 6.88
N GLY A 180 11.12 -0.87 5.90
CA GLY A 180 10.91 -0.59 4.49
C GLY A 180 9.44 -0.68 4.09
N VAL A 181 8.69 -1.62 4.65
CA VAL A 181 7.29 -1.86 4.29
C VAL A 181 6.35 -1.45 5.43
N GLY A 182 6.59 -1.92 6.65
CA GLY A 182 5.74 -1.63 7.81
C GLY A 182 5.68 -0.13 8.15
N CYS A 183 6.83 0.51 8.36
CA CYS A 183 6.87 1.94 8.66
C CYS A 183 6.40 2.80 7.47
N PHE A 184 6.69 2.41 6.22
CA PHE A 184 6.20 3.11 5.04
C PHE A 184 4.66 3.17 4.99
N TYR A 185 3.99 2.03 5.15
CA TYR A 185 2.52 2.02 5.20
C TYR A 185 1.97 2.74 6.43
N THR A 186 2.66 2.68 7.56
CA THR A 186 2.29 3.43 8.76
C THR A 186 2.33 4.93 8.53
N ILE A 187 3.38 5.44 7.87
CA ILE A 187 3.50 6.86 7.49
C ILE A 187 2.33 7.28 6.58
N ILE A 188 1.98 6.46 5.59
CA ILE A 188 0.82 6.73 4.72
C ILE A 188 -0.47 6.84 5.54
N VAL A 189 -0.70 5.91 6.46
CA VAL A 189 -1.89 5.91 7.33
C VAL A 189 -1.91 7.13 8.25
N VAL A 190 -0.76 7.52 8.82
CA VAL A 190 -0.62 8.70 9.69
C VAL A 190 -0.92 9.98 8.92
N PHE A 191 -0.34 10.19 7.73
CA PHE A 191 -0.66 11.35 6.89
C PHE A 191 -2.14 11.39 6.50
N TRP A 192 -2.72 10.23 6.20
CA TRP A 192 -4.15 10.15 5.92
C TRP A 192 -4.98 10.55 7.14
N ALA A 193 -4.65 10.05 8.33
CA ALA A 193 -5.32 10.39 9.59
C ALA A 193 -5.23 11.89 9.89
N ILE A 194 -4.04 12.50 9.72
CA ILE A 194 -3.84 13.95 9.83
C ILE A 194 -4.75 14.69 8.84
N GLY A 195 -4.79 14.25 7.57
CA GLY A 195 -5.67 14.83 6.56
C GLY A 195 -7.17 14.78 6.94
N MET A 196 -7.61 13.71 7.60
CA MET A 196 -8.98 13.63 8.14
C MET A 196 -9.21 14.64 9.27
N GLY A 197 -8.24 14.78 10.17
CA GLY A 197 -8.28 15.78 11.25
C GLY A 197 -8.35 17.21 10.72
N ILE A 198 -7.50 17.58 9.76
CA ILE A 198 -7.49 18.91 9.12
C ILE A 198 -8.83 19.18 8.44
N LYS A 199 -9.38 18.21 7.69
CA LYS A 199 -10.69 18.36 7.05
C LYS A 199 -11.80 18.61 8.07
N TRP A 200 -11.76 17.89 9.20
CA TRP A 200 -12.74 18.10 10.27
C TRP A 200 -12.63 19.50 10.86
N LEU A 201 -11.42 19.97 11.17
CA LEU A 201 -11.17 21.34 11.65
C LEU A 201 -11.68 22.39 10.66
N TYR A 202 -11.41 22.20 9.36
CA TYR A 202 -11.90 23.09 8.31
C TYR A 202 -13.43 23.18 8.26
N ILE A 203 -14.13 22.04 8.40
CA ILE A 203 -15.60 22.02 8.45
C ILE A 203 -16.12 22.77 9.69
N GLN A 204 -15.48 22.61 10.84
CA GLN A 204 -15.87 23.34 12.05
C GLN A 204 -15.64 24.85 11.89
N PHE A 205 -14.51 25.23 11.30
CA PHE A 205 -14.19 26.61 11.00
C PHE A 205 -15.23 27.24 10.06
N ILE A 206 -15.61 26.57 8.97
CA ILE A 206 -16.68 27.05 8.07
C ILE A 206 -18.00 27.22 8.81
N LYS A 207 -18.39 26.24 9.65
CA LYS A 207 -19.65 26.35 10.41
C LYS A 207 -19.66 27.57 11.33
N TRP A 208 -18.55 27.81 12.01
CA TRP A 208 -18.39 28.98 12.86
C TRP A 208 -18.42 30.28 12.05
N TRP A 209 -17.66 30.34 10.94
CA TRP A 209 -17.63 31.49 10.04
C TRP A 209 -19.02 31.83 9.47
N ASN A 210 -19.76 30.82 9.04
CA ASN A 210 -21.12 30.99 8.52
C ASN A 210 -22.08 31.52 9.60
N LYS A 211 -21.95 31.09 10.86
CA LYS A 211 -22.72 31.66 11.98
C LYS A 211 -22.39 33.13 12.21
N VAL A 212 -21.12 33.50 12.15
CA VAL A 212 -20.68 34.91 12.31
C VAL A 212 -21.23 35.78 11.18
N MET A 213 -21.12 35.31 9.93
CA MET A 213 -21.65 36.01 8.75
C MET A 213 -23.19 36.16 8.80
N ALA A 214 -23.91 35.11 9.20
CA ALA A 214 -25.36 35.15 9.38
C ALA A 214 -25.78 36.17 10.45
N GLY A 215 -25.11 36.16 11.62
CA GLY A 215 -25.40 37.14 12.69
C GLY A 215 -25.07 38.59 12.30
N MET A 216 -24.09 38.81 11.42
CA MET A 216 -23.84 40.13 10.85
C MET A 216 -24.91 40.57 9.83
N GLN A 217 -25.47 39.63 9.05
CA GLN A 217 -26.56 39.92 8.13
C GLN A 217 -27.85 40.26 8.89
N GLU A 218 -28.23 39.48 9.92
CA GLU A 218 -29.39 39.79 10.77
C GLU A 218 -29.26 41.16 11.43
N LYS A 219 -28.09 41.51 11.97
CA LYS A 219 -27.85 42.86 12.54
C LYS A 219 -27.97 43.97 11.49
N LYS A 220 -27.57 43.72 10.24
CA LYS A 220 -27.76 44.69 9.14
C LYS A 220 -29.22 44.84 8.76
N GLU A 221 -29.99 43.75 8.73
CA GLU A 221 -31.42 43.76 8.44
C GLU A 221 -32.23 44.46 9.54
N GLN A 222 -31.95 44.16 10.82
CA GLN A 222 -32.55 44.85 11.97
C GLN A 222 -32.30 46.37 11.91
N ARG A 223 -31.05 46.79 11.65
CA ARG A 223 -30.71 48.22 11.47
C ARG A 223 -31.43 48.87 10.28
N ARG A 224 -31.70 48.13 9.20
CA ARG A 224 -32.48 48.64 8.06
C ARG A 224 -33.97 48.75 8.42
N ALA A 225 -34.53 47.75 9.10
CA ALA A 225 -35.91 47.76 9.57
C ALA A 225 -36.17 48.93 10.55
N GLU A 226 -35.28 49.15 11.52
CA GLU A 226 -35.35 50.28 12.47
C GLU A 226 -35.24 51.65 11.78
N LYS A 227 -34.47 51.76 10.70
CA LYS A 227 -34.40 53.01 9.92
C LYS A 227 -35.70 53.26 9.16
N ILE A 228 -36.32 52.22 8.60
CA ILE A 228 -37.59 52.32 7.88
C ILE A 228 -38.73 52.70 8.84
N SER A 229 -38.80 52.09 10.02
CA SER A 229 -39.81 52.43 11.04
C SER A 229 -39.69 53.88 11.52
N LYS A 230 -38.47 54.34 11.84
CA LYS A 230 -38.21 55.73 12.23
C LYS A 230 -38.55 56.75 11.14
N MET A 231 -38.35 56.40 9.86
CA MET A 231 -38.77 57.26 8.74
C MET A 231 -40.29 57.27 8.54
N GLY A 232 -40.97 56.15 8.79
CA GLY A 232 -42.44 56.06 8.80
C GLY A 232 -43.07 56.91 9.90
N GLU A 233 -42.56 56.80 11.14
CA GLU A 233 -43.03 57.59 12.29
C GLU A 233 -42.82 59.11 12.10
N LYS A 234 -41.69 59.52 11.51
CA LYS A 234 -41.45 60.93 11.14
C LYS A 234 -42.43 61.45 10.09
N LYS A 235 -42.86 60.61 9.14
CA LYS A 235 -43.86 61.00 8.13
C LYS A 235 -45.27 61.14 8.72
N VAL A 236 -45.61 60.36 9.74
CA VAL A 236 -46.91 60.44 10.42
C VAL A 236 -47.00 61.67 11.34
N LYS A 237 -45.90 62.05 12.01
CA LYS A 237 -45.85 63.25 12.87
C LYS A 237 -45.88 64.60 12.13
N ASN A 238 -45.58 64.60 10.83
CA ASN A 238 -45.56 65.79 9.98
C ASN A 238 -46.84 65.94 9.12
N LYS A 239 -47.87 65.12 9.38
CA LYS A 239 -49.23 65.30 8.90
C LYS A 239 -50.11 65.79 10.05
#